data_AF-A0A061FN46-F1
#
_entry.id   AF-A0A061FN46-F1
#
_cell.length_a   1.000
_cell.length_b   1.000
_cell.length_c   1.000
_cell.angle_alpha   90.00
_cell.angle_beta   90.00
_cell.angle_gamma   90.00
#
_symmetry.space_group_name_H-M   'P 1'
#
loop_
_entity.id
_entity.type
_entity.pdbx_description
1 polymer ?
#
loop_
_entity_poly.entity_id
_entity_poly.type
_entity_poly.pdbx_seq_one_letter_code
_entity_poly.pdbx_strand_id
1 'polypeptide(L)'
;MDERYERLRRASQAGNIDALYALIREDAYLLEGIDQIPFFDTPLHIAAAAGHTDFIMEIMNLKLSLALKLNNDGFSPIHLVLQNGQEETVLDLLGMKKDLVLNLKKILKGLK
;
A
#
# COMPACT_ATOMS: atom_id res chain seq x y z
N MET A 1 -13.30 -13.96 -6.31
CA MET A 1 -12.73 -13.10 -5.25
C MET A 1 -13.85 -12.67 -4.33
N ASP A 2 -13.60 -12.62 -3.02
CA ASP A 2 -14.54 -12.20 -1.97
C ASP A 2 -15.09 -10.77 -2.26
N GLU A 3 -16.39 -10.55 -2.05
CA GLU A 3 -17.07 -9.25 -2.22
C GLU A 3 -16.40 -8.14 -1.39
N ARG A 4 -15.91 -8.47 -0.20
CA ARG A 4 -15.20 -7.51 0.67
C ARG A 4 -13.89 -7.03 0.06
N TYR A 5 -13.19 -7.93 -0.63
CA TYR A 5 -11.97 -7.58 -1.34
C TYR A 5 -12.26 -6.63 -2.51
N GLU A 6 -13.37 -6.83 -3.24
CA GLU A 6 -13.82 -5.90 -4.27
C GLU A 6 -14.18 -4.52 -3.69
N ARG A 7 -14.88 -4.47 -2.54
CA ARG A 7 -15.17 -3.21 -1.85
C ARG A 7 -13.89 -2.49 -1.42
N LEU A 8 -12.92 -3.21 -0.87
CA LEU A 8 -11.62 -2.63 -0.48
C LEU A 8 -10.81 -2.15 -1.69
N ARG A 9 -10.86 -2.89 -2.81
CA ARG A 9 -10.25 -2.46 -4.07
C ARG A 9 -10.79 -1.11 -4.53
N ARG A 10 -12.12 -0.96 -4.54
CA ARG A 10 -12.78 0.32 -4.91
C ARG A 10 -12.42 1.45 -3.95
N ALA A 11 -12.40 1.16 -2.64
CA ALA A 11 -11.95 2.14 -1.65
C ALA A 11 -10.52 2.59 -1.93
N SER A 12 -9.63 1.67 -2.30
CA SER A 12 -8.23 1.96 -2.63
C SER A 12 -8.07 2.76 -3.92
N GLN A 13 -8.86 2.46 -4.95
CA GLN A 13 -8.88 3.22 -6.20
C GLN A 13 -9.38 4.65 -6.02
N ALA A 14 -10.25 4.88 -5.03
CA ALA A 14 -10.85 6.18 -4.74
C ALA A 14 -10.17 6.93 -3.59
N GLY A 15 -9.19 6.34 -2.90
CA GLY A 15 -8.59 6.90 -1.69
C GLY A 15 -9.57 7.03 -0.51
N ASN A 16 -10.63 6.22 -0.48
CA ASN A 16 -11.73 6.37 0.47
C ASN A 16 -11.41 5.69 1.82
N ILE A 17 -10.86 6.48 2.75
CA ILE A 17 -10.49 6.06 4.11
C ILE A 17 -11.72 5.67 4.94
N ASP A 18 -12.85 6.36 4.80
CA ASP A 18 -14.07 6.02 5.53
C ASP A 18 -14.58 4.61 5.17
N ALA A 19 -14.51 4.25 3.89
CA ALA A 19 -14.87 2.92 3.41
C ALA A 19 -13.88 1.86 3.91
N LEU A 20 -12.57 2.16 3.97
CA LEU A 20 -11.57 1.29 4.60
C LEU A 20 -11.96 0.99 6.05
N TYR A 21 -12.27 2.02 6.84
CA TYR A 21 -12.65 1.84 8.24
C TYR A 21 -14.00 1.14 8.42
N ALA A 22 -14.97 1.37 7.54
CA ALA A 22 -16.23 0.62 7.54
C ALA A 22 -15.97 -0.89 7.34
N LEU A 23 -15.11 -1.24 6.38
CA LEU A 23 -14.73 -2.64 6.12
C LEU A 23 -13.96 -3.27 7.28
N ILE A 24 -13.06 -2.53 7.94
CA ILE A 24 -12.34 -3.01 9.13
C ILE A 24 -13.29 -3.24 10.31
N ARG A 25 -14.34 -2.42 10.46
CA ARG A 25 -15.37 -2.65 11.50
C ARG A 25 -16.20 -3.90 11.23
N GLU A 26 -16.47 -4.19 9.96
CA GLU A 26 -17.15 -5.43 9.54
C GLU A 26 -16.25 -6.67 9.74
N ASP A 27 -14.94 -6.52 9.51
CA ASP A 27 -13.95 -7.59 9.69
C ASP A 27 -12.60 -7.06 10.19
N ALA A 28 -12.33 -7.28 11.47
CA ALA A 28 -11.08 -6.87 12.11
C ALA A 28 -9.84 -7.60 11.56
N TYR A 29 -10.00 -8.76 10.90
CA TYR A 29 -8.92 -9.54 10.31
C TYR A 29 -8.69 -9.24 8.81
N LEU A 30 -9.42 -8.27 8.24
CA LEU A 30 -9.37 -7.95 6.82
C LEU A 30 -7.94 -7.75 6.30
N LEU A 31 -7.15 -6.89 6.96
CA LEU A 31 -5.77 -6.59 6.55
C LEU A 31 -4.81 -7.75 6.81
N GLU A 32 -5.07 -8.56 7.85
CA GLU A 32 -4.27 -9.75 8.15
C GLU A 32 -4.47 -10.83 7.08
N GLY A 33 -5.70 -11.07 6.64
CA GLY A 33 -5.98 -12.01 5.55
C GLY A 33 -5.29 -11.63 4.24
N ILE A 34 -5.27 -10.33 3.92
CA ILE A 34 -4.53 -9.78 2.75
C ILE A 34 -3.03 -9.97 2.92
N ASP A 35 -2.51 -9.77 4.13
CA ASP A 35 -1.09 -9.94 4.45
C ASP A 35 -0.62 -11.41 4.39
N GLN A 36 -1.54 -12.38 4.37
CA GLN A 36 -1.18 -13.80 4.19
C GLN A 36 -1.13 -14.25 2.72
N ILE A 37 -1.68 -13.47 1.78
CA ILE A 37 -1.67 -13.82 0.35
C ILE A 37 -0.29 -13.51 -0.26
N PRO A 38 0.50 -14.49 -0.75
CA PRO A 38 1.92 -14.27 -1.03
C PRO A 38 2.23 -13.23 -2.11
N PHE A 39 1.63 -13.37 -3.30
CA PHE A 39 1.93 -12.55 -4.47
C PHE A 39 0.63 -12.13 -5.15
N PHE A 40 0.30 -10.83 -5.07
CA PHE A 40 -0.83 -10.20 -5.76
C PHE A 40 -0.78 -8.68 -5.57
N ASP A 41 -1.53 -7.95 -6.39
CA ASP A 41 -1.76 -6.53 -6.16
C ASP A 41 -2.64 -6.33 -4.93
N THR A 42 -2.00 -6.00 -3.82
CA THR A 42 -2.69 -5.58 -2.60
C THR A 42 -3.46 -4.28 -2.83
N PRO A 43 -4.45 -3.96 -1.97
CA PRO A 43 -5.07 -2.63 -1.91
C PRO A 43 -4.08 -1.47 -1.94
N LEU A 44 -2.91 -1.66 -1.31
CA LEU A 44 -1.86 -0.66 -1.26
C LEU A 44 -1.16 -0.46 -2.62
N HIS A 45 -1.00 -1.51 -3.44
CA HIS A 45 -0.51 -1.36 -4.82
C HIS A 45 -1.47 -0.51 -5.65
N ILE A 46 -2.77 -0.75 -5.47
CA ILE A 46 -3.81 -0.04 -6.21
C ILE A 46 -3.83 1.45 -5.81
N ALA A 47 -3.77 1.75 -4.51
CA ALA A 47 -3.68 3.12 -4.02
C ALA A 47 -2.39 3.81 -4.47
N ALA A 48 -1.26 3.09 -4.46
CA ALA A 48 0.02 3.57 -4.98
C ALA A 48 -0.02 3.84 -6.49
N ALA A 49 -0.68 3.00 -7.28
CA ALA A 49 -0.85 3.26 -8.71
C ALA A 49 -1.74 4.49 -8.95
N ALA A 50 -2.75 4.72 -8.10
CA ALA A 50 -3.71 5.82 -8.21
C ALA A 50 -3.24 7.15 -7.59
N GLY A 51 -2.18 7.14 -6.76
CA GLY A 51 -1.63 8.36 -6.14
C GLY A 51 -2.36 8.84 -4.89
N HIS A 52 -3.02 7.94 -4.16
CA HIS A 52 -3.77 8.31 -2.95
C HIS A 52 -2.88 8.30 -1.70
N THR A 53 -2.09 9.36 -1.52
CA THR A 53 -1.11 9.52 -0.42
C THR A 53 -1.70 9.21 0.95
N ASP A 54 -2.78 9.89 1.34
CA ASP A 54 -3.39 9.73 2.66
C ASP A 54 -3.83 8.29 2.91
N PHE A 55 -4.43 7.65 1.90
CA PHE A 55 -4.88 6.26 1.99
C PHE A 55 -3.70 5.29 2.13
N ILE A 56 -2.60 5.54 1.41
CA ILE A 56 -1.36 4.77 1.52
C ILE A 56 -0.81 4.87 2.95
N MET A 57 -0.69 6.11 3.44
CA MET A 57 -0.17 6.38 4.78
C MET A 57 -1.04 5.73 5.84
N GLU A 58 -2.36 5.74 5.68
CA GLU A 58 -3.29 5.14 6.62
C GLU A 58 -3.16 3.61 6.69
N ILE A 59 -3.13 2.92 5.54
CA ILE A 59 -2.89 1.47 5.53
C ILE A 59 -1.52 1.13 6.12
N MET A 60 -0.50 1.94 5.88
CA MET A 60 0.84 1.72 6.44
C MET A 60 0.91 1.90 7.95
N ASN A 61 0.12 2.83 8.50
CA ASN A 61 -0.06 3.00 9.95
C ASN A 61 -0.73 1.76 10.56
N LEU A 62 -1.73 1.19 9.88
CA LEU A 62 -2.47 0.02 10.37
C LEU A 62 -1.70 -1.30 10.19
N LYS A 63 -1.00 -1.48 9.06
CA LYS A 63 -0.35 -2.75 8.68
C LYS A 63 0.83 -2.53 7.73
N LEU A 64 1.97 -2.11 8.30
CA LEU A 64 3.20 -1.78 7.54
C LEU A 64 3.68 -2.91 6.61
N SER A 65 3.51 -4.18 6.97
CA SER A 65 3.95 -5.32 6.17
C SER A 65 3.41 -5.30 4.74
N LEU A 66 2.22 -4.73 4.52
CA LEU A 66 1.64 -4.56 3.19
C LEU A 66 2.45 -3.64 2.27
N ALA A 67 3.27 -2.73 2.81
CA ALA A 67 4.14 -1.84 2.03
C ALA A 67 5.34 -2.57 1.42
N LEU A 68 5.66 -3.76 1.94
CA LEU A 68 6.77 -4.61 1.50
C LEU A 68 6.30 -5.81 0.67
N LYS A 69 4.99 -6.07 0.61
CA LYS A 69 4.43 -7.14 -0.21
C LYS A 69 4.77 -6.93 -1.68
N LEU A 70 5.12 -8.00 -2.36
CA LEU A 70 5.37 -8.00 -3.80
C LEU A 70 4.12 -8.46 -4.54
N ASN A 71 3.78 -7.79 -5.64
CA ASN A 71 2.80 -8.28 -6.60
C ASN A 71 3.42 -9.33 -7.54
N ASN A 72 2.65 -9.77 -8.54
CA ASN A 72 3.10 -10.80 -9.50
C ASN A 72 4.27 -10.36 -10.38
N ASP A 73 4.49 -9.05 -10.52
CA ASP A 73 5.59 -8.47 -11.28
C ASP A 73 6.83 -8.23 -10.41
N GLY A 74 6.77 -8.58 -9.12
CA GLY A 74 7.86 -8.39 -8.18
C GLY A 74 8.00 -6.96 -7.65
N PHE A 75 7.02 -6.09 -7.88
CA PHE A 75 7.00 -4.74 -7.35
C PHE A 75 6.27 -4.69 -6.02
N SER A 76 6.72 -3.83 -5.10
CA SER A 76 5.94 -3.46 -3.92
C SER A 76 5.15 -2.17 -4.16
N PRO A 77 4.17 -1.83 -3.32
CA PRO A 77 3.44 -0.56 -3.46
C PRO A 77 4.37 0.65 -3.50
N ILE A 78 5.42 0.62 -2.69
CA ILE A 78 6.43 1.68 -2.63
C ILE A 78 7.21 1.79 -3.95
N HIS A 79 7.47 0.67 -4.65
CA HIS A 79 8.09 0.73 -5.98
C HIS A 79 7.19 1.50 -6.95
N LEU A 80 5.87 1.28 -6.89
CA LEU A 80 4.91 1.98 -7.75
C LEU A 80 4.83 3.48 -7.43
N VAL A 81 4.85 3.87 -6.14
CA VAL A 81 4.93 5.28 -5.72
C VAL A 81 6.15 5.97 -6.33
N LEU A 82 7.32 5.33 -6.25
CA LEU A 82 8.57 5.86 -6.79
C LEU A 82 8.56 5.93 -8.32
N GLN A 83 8.09 4.88 -8.98
CA GLN A 83 8.03 4.80 -10.44
C GLN A 83 7.08 5.84 -11.04
N ASN A 84 6.00 6.16 -10.32
CA ASN A 84 4.99 7.13 -10.75
C ASN A 84 5.34 8.57 -10.37
N GLY A 85 6.48 8.82 -9.73
CA GLY A 85 6.93 10.17 -9.39
C GLY A 85 6.03 10.89 -8.37
N GLN A 86 5.43 10.15 -7.43
CA GLN A 86 4.54 10.72 -6.42
C GLN A 86 5.34 11.36 -5.29
N GLU A 87 5.91 12.54 -5.56
CA GLU A 87 6.87 13.23 -4.69
C GLU A 87 6.34 13.45 -3.26
N GLU A 88 5.09 13.88 -3.12
CA GLU A 88 4.45 14.09 -1.81
C GLU A 88 4.41 12.81 -0.98
N THR A 89 3.91 11.71 -1.56
CA THR A 89 3.92 10.39 -0.93
C THR A 89 5.34 9.96 -0.55
N VAL A 90 6.34 10.22 -1.40
CA VAL A 90 7.73 9.88 -1.08
C VAL A 90 8.23 10.69 0.12
N LEU A 91 7.96 11.99 0.18
CA LEU A 91 8.34 12.84 1.31
C LEU A 91 7.67 12.38 2.61
N ASP A 92 6.39 12.05 2.56
CA ASP A 92 5.62 11.54 3.68
C ASP A 92 6.15 10.19 4.17
N LEU A 93 6.47 9.27 3.25
CA LEU A 93 7.11 8.00 3.56
C LEU A 93 8.47 8.17 4.24
N LEU A 94 9.28 9.14 3.77
CA LEU A 94 10.57 9.48 4.38
C LEU A 94 10.40 10.06 5.79
N GLY A 95 9.34 10.83 6.03
CA GLY A 95 8.99 11.38 7.33
C GLY A 95 8.48 10.33 8.32
N MET A 96 7.70 9.36 7.85
CA MET A 96 7.05 8.35 8.68
C MET A 96 8.05 7.39 9.35
N LYS A 97 9.13 6.99 8.66
CA LYS A 97 10.15 6.06 9.20
C LYS A 97 11.53 6.29 8.61
N LYS A 98 12.48 6.72 9.45
CA LYS A 98 13.92 6.71 9.13
C LYS A 98 14.44 5.32 8.71
N ASP A 99 13.79 4.23 9.15
CA ASP A 99 14.19 2.85 8.82
C ASP A 99 13.68 2.36 7.45
N LEU A 100 12.55 2.88 6.96
CA LEU A 100 12.08 2.58 5.59
C LEU A 100 13.07 3.13 4.55
N VAL A 101 13.72 4.26 4.88
CA VAL A 101 14.75 4.91 4.06
C VAL A 101 15.92 3.96 3.74
N LEU A 102 16.29 3.06 4.65
CA LEU A 102 17.37 2.08 4.41
C LEU A 102 17.02 1.09 3.31
N ASN A 103 15.74 0.73 3.17
CA ASN A 103 15.24 -0.14 2.10
C ASN A 103 14.94 0.65 0.82
N LEU A 104 14.38 1.85 0.93
CA LEU A 104 14.18 2.78 -0.20
C LEU A 104 15.50 3.08 -0.92
N LYS A 105 16.60 3.29 -0.18
CA LYS A 105 17.94 3.49 -0.76
C LYS A 105 18.47 2.28 -1.52
N LYS A 106 18.06 1.05 -1.16
CA LYS A 106 18.40 -0.17 -1.92
C LYS A 106 17.54 -0.27 -3.18
N ILE A 107 16.25 0.04 -3.07
CA ILE A 107 15.30 0.06 -4.19
C ILE A 107 15.74 1.06 -5.27
N LEU A 108 16.06 2.31 -4.87
CA LEU A 108 16.55 3.34 -5.79
C LEU A 108 17.90 2.99 -6.45
N LYS A 109 18.72 2.15 -5.81
CA LYS A 109 20.00 1.70 -6.37
C LYS A 109 19.87 0.50 -7.32
N GLY A 110 18.76 -0.24 -7.26
CA GLY A 110 18.49 -1.40 -8.11
C GLY A 110 17.78 -1.08 -9.43
N LEU A 111 17.29 0.15 -9.60
CA LEU A 111 16.64 0.64 -10.83
C LEU A 111 17.64 1.02 -11.96
N LYS A 112 18.75 0.29 -12.11
CA LYS A 112 19.67 0.45 -13.24
C LYS A 112 19.42 -0.60 -14.32
#